data_AF-A0A3D8VCI5-F1
#
_entry.id   AF-A0A3D8VCI5-F1
#
_cell.length_a   1.000
_cell.length_b   1.000
_cell.length_c   1.000
_cell.angle_alpha   90.00
_cell.angle_beta   90.00
_cell.angle_gamma   90.00
#
_symmetry.space_group_name_H-M   'P 1'
#
loop_
_entity.id
_entity.type
_entity.pdbx_description
1 polymer ?
#
loop_
_entity_poly.entity_id
_entity_poly.type
_entity_poly.pdbx_seq_one_letter_code
_entity_poly.pdbx_strand_id
1 'polypeptide(L)' 'MKLFRIFNALYGAVALIWLTVSLFHEGFNPSVKINAGIIGGLFLLLGVDDWMDDRKKYAAYYFFLAVVSMIAVMI' A
#
# COMPACT_ATOMS: atom_id res chain seq x y z
N MET A 1 2.49 11.43 -15.14
CA MET A 1 1.54 10.63 -15.95
C MET A 1 0.18 10.62 -15.25
N LYS A 2 -0.86 11.26 -15.83
CA LYS A 2 -2.17 11.36 -15.15
C LYS A 2 -2.79 9.99 -14.83
N LEU A 3 -2.59 9.02 -15.73
CA LEU A 3 -3.14 7.67 -15.59
C LEU A 3 -2.60 6.92 -14.36
N PHE A 4 -1.30 7.04 -14.08
CA PHE A 4 -0.65 6.37 -12.94
C PHE A 4 -1.18 6.93 -11.61
N ARG A 5 -1.35 8.24 -11.51
CA ARG A 5 -1.94 8.87 -10.32
C ARG A 5 -3.39 8.45 -10.09
N ILE A 6 -4.17 8.32 -11.17
CA ILE A 6 -5.55 7.80 -11.09
C ILE A 6 -5.55 6.35 -10.61
N PHE A 7 -4.65 5.52 -11.15
CA PHE A 7 -4.49 4.14 -10.70
C PHE A 7 -4.12 4.05 -9.20
N ASN A 8 -3.15 4.85 -8.74
CA ASN A 8 -2.76 4.89 -7.33
C ASN A 8 -3.92 5.30 -6.42
N ALA A 9 -4.71 6.29 -6.83
CA ALA A 9 -5.91 6.70 -6.08
C ALA A 9 -6.96 5.59 -6.01
N LEU A 10 -7.21 4.88 -7.12
CA LEU A 10 -8.13 3.74 -7.15
C LEU A 10 -7.63 2.59 -6.26
N TYR A 11 -6.34 2.25 -6.34
CA TYR A 11 -5.74 1.22 -5.50
C TYR A 11 -5.85 1.57 -4.02
N GLY A 12 -5.58 2.82 -3.64
CA GLY A 12 -5.75 3.31 -2.27
C GLY A 12 -7.19 3.26 -1.79
N ALA A 13 -8.17 3.61 -2.64
CA ALA A 13 -9.58 3.51 -2.29
C ALA A 13 -10.00 2.06 -2.02
N VAL A 14 -9.62 1.13 -2.90
CA VAL A 14 -9.91 -0.31 -2.73
C VAL A 14 -9.24 -0.87 -1.48
N ALA A 15 -7.98 -0.50 -1.23
CA ALA A 15 -7.25 -0.92 -0.05
C ALA A 15 -7.92 -0.42 1.25
N LEU A 16 -8.38 0.84 1.29
CA LEU A 16 -9.12 1.38 2.42
C LEU A 16 -10.45 0.66 2.66
N ILE A 17 -11.20 0.39 1.59
CA ILE A 17 -12.45 -0.38 1.68
C ILE A 17 -12.15 -1.77 2.23
N TRP A 18 -11.12 -2.45 1.70
CA TRP A 18 -10.72 -3.77 2.16
C TRP A 18 -10.39 -3.80 3.65
N LEU A 19 -9.51 -2.90 4.10
CA LEU A 19 -9.11 -2.81 5.52
C LEU A 19 -10.30 -2.44 6.42
N THR A 20 -11.19 -1.56 5.95
CA THR A 20 -12.41 -1.17 6.68
C THR A 20 -13.35 -2.35 6.83
N VAL A 21 -13.65 -3.09 5.75
CA VAL A 21 -14.50 -4.28 5.79
C VAL A 21 -13.90 -5.34 6.71
N SER A 22 -12.57 -5.52 6.68
CA SER A 22 -11.84 -6.42 7.58
C SER A 22 -12.01 -6.10 9.05
N LEU A 23 -12.22 -4.83 9.41
CA LEU A 23 -12.40 -4.40 10.79
C LEU A 23 -13.84 -4.60 11.29
N PHE A 24 -14.84 -4.58 10.40
CA PHE A 24 -16.26 -4.53 10.77
C PHE A 24 -17.07 -5.77 10.37
N HIS A 25 -16.53 -6.69 9.57
CA HIS A 25 -17.19 -7.95 9.24
C HIS A 25 -16.51 -9.12 9.95
N GLU A 26 -17.15 -9.64 11.00
CA GLU A 26 -16.63 -10.76 11.81
C GLU A 26 -16.40 -12.05 10.99
N GLY A 27 -17.14 -12.24 9.88
CA GLY A 27 -16.95 -13.35 8.95
C GLY A 27 -15.83 -13.14 7.91
N PHE A 28 -15.24 -11.94 7.87
CA PHE A 28 -14.21 -11.55 6.91
C PHE A 28 -12.90 -11.26 7.66
N ASN A 29 -12.13 -12.33 7.88
CA ASN A 29 -10.81 -12.26 8.52
C ASN A 29 -9.71 -12.49 7.47
N PRO A 30 -9.36 -11.50 6.64
CA PRO A 30 -8.28 -11.67 5.67
C PRO A 30 -6.97 -11.89 6.40
N SER A 31 -6.19 -12.84 5.90
CA SER A 31 -4.89 -13.16 6.45
C SER A 31 -4.04 -11.89 6.63
N VAL A 32 -3.35 -11.78 7.76
CA VAL A 32 -2.41 -10.70 8.05
C VAL A 32 -1.42 -10.49 6.89
N LYS A 33 -1.03 -11.56 6.20
CA LYS A 33 -0.18 -11.52 5.00
C LYS A 33 -0.80 -10.77 3.82
N ILE A 34 -2.11 -10.91 3.62
CA ILE A 34 -2.84 -10.20 2.56
C ILE A 34 -2.89 -8.72 2.88
N ASN A 35 -3.21 -8.35 4.13
CA ASN A 35 -3.26 -6.95 4.54
C ASN A 35 -1.88 -6.27 4.44
N ALA A 36 -0.82 -6.96 4.85
CA ALA A 36 0.55 -6.50 4.65
C ALA A 36 0.93 -6.34 3.18
N GLY A 37 0.49 -7.26 2.31
CA GLY A 37 0.69 -7.14 0.86
C GLY A 37 -0.02 -5.91 0.27
N ILE A 38 -1.25 -5.63 0.71
CA ILE A 38 -2.03 -4.46 0.26
C ILE A 38 -1.37 -3.15 0.72
N ILE A 39 -0.96 -3.08 1.99
CA ILE A 39 -0.27 -1.91 2.55
C ILE A 39 1.11 -1.71 1.90
N GLY A 40 1.86 -2.80 1.70
CA GLY A 40 3.15 -2.75 1.03
C GLY A 40 3.04 -2.32 -0.43
N GLY A 41 2.05 -2.84 -1.16
CA GLY A 41 1.73 -2.41 -2.52
C GLY A 41 1.39 -0.91 -2.60
N LEU A 42 0.61 -0.41 -1.64
CA LEU A 42 0.30 1.02 -1.52
C LEU A 42 1.57 1.87 -1.39
N PHE A 43 2.48 1.48 -0.50
CA PHE A 43 3.74 2.19 -0.33
C PHE A 43 4.64 2.12 -1.56
N LEU A 44 4.71 0.99 -2.26
CA LEU A 44 5.44 0.91 -3.53
C LEU A 44 4.90 1.90 -4.57
N LEU A 45 3.57 1.97 -4.72
CA LEU A 45 2.92 2.85 -5.67
C LEU A 45 3.16 4.34 -5.36
N LEU A 46 3.08 4.72 -4.08
CA LEU A 46 3.43 6.07 -3.62
C LEU A 46 4.92 6.37 -3.83
N GLY A 47 5.79 5.40 -3.57
CA GLY A 47 7.23 5.53 -3.80
C GLY A 47 7.58 5.77 -5.26
N VAL A 48 6.90 5.08 -6.18
CA VAL A 48 7.06 5.29 -7.62
C VAL A 48 6.54 6.67 -8.05
N ASP A 49 5.40 7.13 -7.52
CA ASP A 49 4.86 8.45 -7.86
C ASP A 49 5.82 9.58 -7.41
N ASP A 50 6.35 9.48 -6.19
CA ASP A 50 7.33 10.44 -5.68
C ASP A 50 8.68 10.36 -6.40
N TRP A 51 9.07 9.17 -6.88
CA TRP A 51 10.26 9.03 -7.71
C TRP A 51 10.07 9.72 -9.06
N MET A 52 8.89 9.58 -9.68
CA MET A 52 8.54 10.25 -10.93
C MET A 52 8.45 11.77 -10.79
N ASP A 53 8.12 12.26 -9.60
CA ASP A 53 8.08 13.69 -9.26
C ASP A 53 9.43 14.26 -8.76
N ASP A 54 10.54 13.52 -8.93
CA ASP A 54 11.88 13.86 -8.44
C ASP A 54 12.00 14.05 -6.92
N ARG A 55 10.98 13.63 -6.15
CA ARG A 55 10.93 13.64 -4.69
C ARG A 55 11.61 12.41 -4.09
N LYS A 56 12.87 12.16 -4.49
CA LYS A 56 13.63 10.92 -4.21
C LYS A 56 13.72 10.54 -2.72
N LYS A 57 13.77 11.53 -1.81
CA LYS A 57 13.80 11.28 -0.36
C LYS A 57 12.52 10.58 0.13
N TYR A 58 11.37 11.04 -0.35
CA TYR A 58 10.08 10.47 0.02
C TYR A 58 9.84 9.14 -0.69
N ALA A 59 10.29 9.01 -1.94
CA ALA A 59 10.28 7.73 -2.64
C ALA A 59 11.03 6.64 -1.87
N ALA A 60 12.26 6.94 -1.41
CA ALA A 60 13.06 6.02 -0.61
C ALA A 60 12.38 5.65 0.72
N TYR A 61 11.74 6.63 1.38
CA TYR A 61 10.98 6.38 2.60
C TYR A 61 9.81 5.42 2.37
N TYR A 62 9.04 5.61 1.29
CA TYR A 62 7.94 4.69 0.96
C TYR A 62 8.43 3.30 0.57
N PHE A 63 9.53 3.17 -0.17
CA PHE A 63 10.12 1.86 -0.45
C PHE A 63 10.57 1.13 0.82
N PHE A 64 11.14 1.86 1.78
CA PHE A 64 11.45 1.30 3.09
C PHE A 64 10.20 0.81 3.82
N LEU A 65 9.13 1.62 3.86
CA LEU A 65 7.86 1.22 4.48
C LEU A 65 7.24 -0.01 3.82
N ALA A 66 7.32 -0.12 2.49
CA ALA A 66 6.86 -1.31 1.77
C ALA A 66 7.60 -2.57 2.23
N VAL A 67 8.93 -2.50 2.35
CA VAL A 67 9.76 -3.62 2.82
C VAL A 67 9.41 -3.97 4.28
N VAL A 68 9.29 -2.98 5.17
CA VAL A 68 8.93 -3.21 6.57
C VAL A 68 7.57 -3.90 6.68
N SER A 69 6.57 -3.44 5.92
CA SER A 69 5.23 -4.03 5.97
C SER A 69 5.20 -5.49 5.53
N MET A 70 6.03 -5.89 4.57
CA MET A 70 6.14 -7.27 4.11
C MET A 70 6.97 -8.15 5.05
N ILE A 71 8.07 -7.64 5.61
CA ILE A 71 8.91 -8.40 6.55
C ILE A 71 8.18 -8.62 7.88
N ALA A 72 7.41 -7.64 8.35
CA ALA A 72 6.67 -7.71 9.62
C ALA A 72 5.70 -8.91 9.71
N VAL A 73 5.31 -9.50 8.58
CA VAL A 73 4.42 -10.67 8.52
C VAL A 73 5.12 -11.98 8.16
N MET A 74 6.44 -11.95 8.00
CA MET A 74 7.29 -13.13 7.74
C MET A 74 8.03 -13.62 8.99
N ILE A 75 8.12 -12.79 10.03
CA ILE A 75 8.66 -13.11 11.36
C ILE A 75 7.52 -13.66 12.23
#